data_AF-A0AAJ7L8E3-F1
#
_entry.id   AF-A0AAJ7L8E3-F1
#
_cell.length_a   1.000
_cell.length_b   1.000
_cell.length_c   1.000
_cell.angle_alpha   90.00
_cell.angle_beta   90.00
_cell.angle_gamma   90.00
#
_symmetry.space_group_name_H-M   'P 1'
#
loop_
_entity.id
_entity.type
_entity.pdbx_description
1 polymer ?
#
loop_
_entity_poly.entity_id
_entity_poly.type
_entity_poly.pdbx_seq_one_letter_code
_entity_poly.pdbx_strand_id
1 'polypeptide(L)'
;MPKHKSSVRSRVESYVNTLDAAEAASIAATQQLLREDSVREQLAFIKANLGHLPQGIERLEEREVPLAESLEVFEGIIRVLDMIPNTAGERFRNKCKFVLSRNPDYERIRSIAQVLRGDSPDSSLEGFSPSELSAFKFAPITSVDVERSFSMLKYIRDDRRHSFTFENLKMVLVIYCNQ
;
A
#
# COMPACT_ATOMS: atom_id res chain seq x y z
N MET A 1 -35.94 13.01 -11.43
CA MET A 1 -34.82 13.90 -11.05
C MET A 1 -34.00 13.21 -9.98
N PRO A 2 -32.73 12.84 -10.23
CA PRO A 2 -31.89 12.18 -9.24
C PRO A 2 -31.46 13.19 -8.17
N LYS A 3 -31.78 12.89 -6.90
CA LYS A 3 -31.30 13.67 -5.74
C LYS A 3 -29.78 13.50 -5.68
N HIS A 4 -29.03 14.56 -5.97
CA HIS A 4 -27.58 14.61 -5.76
C HIS A 4 -27.33 14.37 -4.26
N LYS A 5 -26.84 13.18 -3.88
CA LYS A 5 -26.28 12.97 -2.54
C LYS A 5 -25.13 13.98 -2.38
N SER A 6 -25.16 14.78 -1.32
CA SER A 6 -24.09 15.75 -1.03
C SER A 6 -22.74 15.04 -1.02
N SER A 7 -21.77 15.53 -1.78
CA SER A 7 -20.41 14.97 -1.82
C SER A 7 -19.80 14.93 -0.40
N VAL A 8 -18.98 13.93 -0.08
CA VAL A 8 -18.27 13.83 1.21
C VAL A 8 -17.53 15.14 1.53
N ARG A 9 -16.93 15.75 0.50
CA ARG A 9 -16.26 17.04 0.59
C ARG A 9 -17.15 18.16 1.14
N SER A 10 -18.36 18.32 0.62
CA SER A 10 -19.25 19.42 1.04
C SER A 10 -19.70 19.26 2.49
N ARG A 11 -19.80 18.03 2.99
CA ARG A 11 -20.10 17.75 4.40
C ARG A 11 -18.93 18.14 5.30
N VAL A 12 -17.70 17.79 4.89
CA VAL A 12 -16.48 18.15 5.62
C VAL A 12 -16.30 19.66 5.63
N GLU A 13 -16.44 20.33 4.48
CA GLU A 13 -16.37 21.79 4.37
C GLU A 13 -17.40 22.48 5.26
N SER A 14 -18.65 22.01 5.26
CA SER A 14 -19.69 22.56 6.11
C SER A 14 -19.33 22.44 7.59
N TYR A 15 -18.79 21.31 8.03
CA TYR A 15 -18.42 21.09 9.43
C TYR A 15 -17.20 21.94 9.84
N VAL A 16 -16.13 21.93 9.04
CA VAL A 16 -14.91 22.69 9.33
C VAL A 16 -15.20 24.19 9.42
N ASN A 17 -16.12 24.71 8.61
CA ASN A 17 -16.54 26.11 8.66
C ASN A 17 -17.41 26.48 9.87
N THR A 18 -17.92 25.51 10.64
CA THR A 18 -18.61 25.79 11.92
C THR A 18 -17.65 25.95 13.11
N LEU A 19 -16.39 25.55 12.96
CA LEU A 19 -15.39 25.64 14.02
C LEU A 19 -14.89 27.08 14.18
N ASP A 20 -14.59 27.49 15.42
CA ASP A 20 -14.03 28.80 15.69
C ASP A 20 -12.56 28.86 15.27
N ALA A 21 -12.24 29.77 14.35
CA ALA A 21 -10.89 29.99 13.87
C ALA A 21 -9.91 30.45 14.97
N ALA A 22 -10.42 31.03 16.06
CA ALA A 22 -9.60 31.50 17.18
C ALA A 22 -9.16 30.38 18.14
N GLU A 23 -9.85 29.22 18.15
CA GLU A 23 -9.54 28.12 19.07
C GLU A 23 -8.21 27.43 18.74
N ALA A 24 -7.82 27.37 17.46
CA ALA A 24 -6.55 26.81 17.04
C ALA A 24 -6.09 27.34 15.67
N ALA A 25 -4.78 27.55 15.53
CA ALA A 25 -4.17 27.97 14.27
C ALA A 25 -4.46 27.00 13.10
N SER A 26 -4.58 25.70 13.38
CA SER A 26 -4.92 24.69 12.38
C SER A 26 -6.34 24.85 11.83
N ILE A 27 -7.30 25.33 12.62
CA ILE A 27 -8.68 25.57 12.18
C ILE A 27 -8.69 26.72 11.17
N ALA A 28 -8.09 27.86 11.55
CA ALA A 28 -7.97 29.02 10.67
C ALA A 28 -7.28 28.66 9.34
N ALA A 29 -6.16 27.94 9.40
CA ALA A 29 -5.43 27.51 8.21
C ALA A 29 -6.26 26.57 7.32
N THR A 30 -6.99 25.62 7.91
CA THR A 30 -7.82 24.68 7.15
C THR A 30 -9.01 25.39 6.48
N GLN A 31 -9.68 26.30 7.19
CA GLN A 31 -10.76 27.10 6.61
C GLN A 31 -10.30 27.97 5.44
N GLN A 32 -9.09 28.52 5.53
CA GLN A 32 -8.48 29.27 4.41
C GLN A 32 -8.22 28.35 3.21
N LEU A 33 -7.56 27.21 3.42
CA LEU A 33 -7.27 26.24 2.36
C LEU A 33 -8.53 25.74 1.65
N LEU A 34 -9.62 25.51 2.38
CA LEU A 34 -10.88 25.03 1.79
C LEU A 34 -11.55 26.07 0.87
N ARG A 35 -11.20 27.36 0.99
CA ARG A 35 -11.68 28.43 0.11
C ARG A 35 -10.85 28.57 -1.16
N GLU A 36 -9.66 27.98 -1.22
CA GLU A 36 -8.80 28.07 -2.39
C GLU A 36 -9.27 27.14 -3.52
N ASP A 37 -9.50 27.71 -4.70
CA ASP A 37 -9.84 26.93 -5.90
C ASP A 37 -8.74 25.92 -6.27
N SER A 38 -7.48 26.27 -5.96
CA SER A 38 -6.30 25.43 -6.15
C SER A 38 -6.45 24.05 -5.48
N VAL A 39 -7.02 24.00 -4.28
CA VAL A 39 -7.23 22.75 -3.53
C VAL A 39 -8.28 21.89 -4.23
N ARG A 40 -9.32 22.48 -4.81
CA ARG A 40 -10.30 21.75 -5.62
C ARG A 40 -9.69 21.15 -6.86
N GLU A 41 -8.86 21.90 -7.57
CA GLU A 41 -8.18 21.46 -8.78
C GLU A 41 -7.18 20.35 -8.48
N GLN A 42 -6.38 20.49 -7.42
CA GLN A 42 -5.42 19.48 -6.98
C GLN A 42 -6.11 18.18 -6.53
N LEU A 43 -7.21 18.27 -5.78
CA LEU A 43 -7.98 17.08 -5.39
C LEU A 43 -8.63 16.39 -6.58
N ALA A 44 -9.08 17.14 -7.59
CA ALA A 44 -9.58 16.56 -8.83
C ALA A 44 -8.47 15.80 -9.57
N PHE A 45 -7.26 16.38 -9.65
CA PHE A 45 -6.10 15.71 -10.21
C PHE A 45 -5.75 14.41 -9.46
N ILE A 46 -5.67 14.45 -8.12
CA ILE A 46 -5.39 13.28 -7.28
C ILE A 46 -6.46 12.21 -7.50
N LYS A 47 -7.74 12.58 -7.49
CA LYS A 47 -8.83 11.61 -7.66
C LYS A 47 -8.81 10.96 -9.04
N ALA A 48 -8.56 11.74 -10.10
CA ALA A 48 -8.55 11.25 -11.47
C ALA A 48 -7.34 10.34 -11.76
N ASN A 49 -6.15 10.69 -11.27
CA ASN A 49 -4.91 10.01 -11.62
C ASN A 49 -4.44 8.98 -10.59
N LEU A 50 -4.78 9.16 -9.31
CA LEU A 50 -4.29 8.33 -8.20
C LEU A 50 -5.42 7.58 -7.47
N GLY A 51 -6.67 7.79 -7.86
CA GLY A 51 -7.84 7.22 -7.19
C GLY A 51 -7.93 5.68 -7.23
N HIS A 52 -7.14 5.03 -8.09
CA HIS A 52 -7.03 3.57 -8.20
C HIS A 52 -5.94 2.98 -7.29
N LEU A 53 -5.01 3.81 -6.76
CA LEU A 53 -3.93 3.34 -5.89
C LEU A 53 -4.43 2.63 -4.64
N PRO A 54 -5.45 3.14 -3.90
CA PRO A 54 -5.94 2.45 -2.71
C PRO A 54 -6.41 1.02 -3.00
N GLN A 55 -7.16 0.83 -4.09
CA GLN A 55 -7.63 -0.49 -4.50
C GLN A 55 -6.48 -1.42 -4.89
N GLY A 56 -5.45 -0.88 -5.56
CA GLY A 56 -4.25 -1.63 -5.89
C GLY A 56 -3.48 -2.07 -4.63
N ILE A 57 -3.36 -1.20 -3.63
CA ILE A 57 -2.72 -1.51 -2.34
C ILE A 57 -3.54 -2.56 -1.59
N GLU A 58 -4.86 -2.39 -1.47
CA GLU A 58 -5.76 -3.36 -0.82
C GLU A 58 -5.61 -4.77 -1.43
N ARG A 59 -5.52 -4.87 -2.76
CA ARG A 59 -5.29 -6.16 -3.44
C ARG A 59 -3.90 -6.74 -3.14
N LEU A 60 -2.87 -5.92 -3.01
CA LEU A 60 -1.52 -6.35 -2.62
C LEU A 60 -1.40 -6.71 -1.14
N GLU A 61 -2.40 -6.35 -0.34
CA GLU A 61 -2.53 -6.69 1.07
C GLU A 61 -3.29 -8.01 1.30
N GLU A 62 -3.95 -8.55 0.27
CA GLU A 62 -4.67 -9.83 0.35
C GLU A 62 -3.70 -11.01 0.59
N ARG A 63 -4.16 -11.98 1.39
CA ARG A 63 -3.39 -13.19 1.69
C ARG A 63 -3.59 -14.23 0.60
N GLU A 64 -2.62 -15.13 0.47
CA GLU A 64 -2.69 -16.30 -0.43
C GLU A 64 -2.85 -15.96 -1.92
N VAL A 65 -2.56 -14.71 -2.31
CA VAL A 65 -2.54 -14.28 -3.71
C VAL A 65 -1.28 -14.83 -4.39
N PRO A 66 -1.39 -15.48 -5.56
CA PRO A 66 -0.22 -15.94 -6.29
C PRO A 66 0.75 -14.80 -6.60
N LEU A 67 2.07 -15.08 -6.55
CA LEU A 67 3.12 -14.10 -6.85
C LEU A 67 2.92 -13.44 -8.21
N ALA A 68 2.55 -14.23 -9.21
CA ALA A 68 2.23 -13.76 -10.55
C ALA A 68 1.12 -12.70 -10.56
N GLU A 69 0.03 -12.93 -9.82
CA GLU A 69 -1.10 -12.00 -9.77
C GLU A 69 -0.74 -10.73 -8.99
N SER A 70 -0.04 -10.88 -7.86
CA SER A 70 0.46 -9.74 -7.08
C SER A 70 1.36 -8.82 -7.92
N LEU A 71 2.27 -9.40 -8.71
CA LEU A 71 3.12 -8.62 -9.62
C LEU A 71 2.33 -7.92 -10.72
N GLU A 72 1.29 -8.54 -11.26
CA GLU A 72 0.41 -7.91 -12.24
C GLU A 72 -0.28 -6.66 -11.67
N VAL A 73 -0.76 -6.73 -10.43
CA VAL A 73 -1.34 -5.56 -9.75
C VAL A 73 -0.29 -4.46 -9.60
N PHE A 74 0.90 -4.81 -9.11
CA PHE A 74 1.98 -3.85 -8.90
C PHE A 74 2.46 -3.19 -10.21
N GLU A 75 2.67 -3.98 -11.26
CA GLU A 75 3.07 -3.47 -12.58
C GLU A 75 1.95 -2.65 -13.23
N GLY A 76 0.69 -3.02 -13.02
CA GLY A 76 -0.47 -2.22 -13.43
C GLY A 76 -0.44 -0.83 -12.80
N ILE A 77 -0.18 -0.73 -11.49
CA ILE A 77 -0.02 0.54 -10.78
C ILE A 77 1.13 1.36 -11.39
N ILE A 78 2.29 0.74 -11.62
CA ILE A 78 3.45 1.44 -12.22
C ILE A 78 3.08 2.01 -13.60
N ARG A 79 2.38 1.23 -14.44
CA ARG A 79 1.95 1.69 -15.77
C ARG A 79 1.04 2.92 -15.67
N VAL A 80 0.07 2.93 -14.75
CA VAL A 80 -0.80 4.10 -14.59
C VAL A 80 -0.03 5.32 -14.13
N LEU A 81 0.91 5.16 -13.18
CA LEU A 81 1.78 6.26 -12.74
C LEU A 81 2.68 6.78 -13.85
N ASP A 82 3.16 5.90 -14.74
CA ASP A 82 4.01 6.26 -15.87
C ASP A 82 3.26 7.09 -16.93
N MET A 83 1.97 6.82 -17.12
CA MET A 83 1.09 7.52 -18.06
C MET A 83 0.68 8.93 -17.61
N ILE A 84 0.91 9.33 -16.36
CA ILE A 84 0.52 10.66 -15.88
C ILE A 84 1.32 11.74 -16.64
N PRO A 85 0.67 12.67 -17.34
CA PRO A 85 1.37 13.70 -18.10
C PRO A 85 1.94 14.80 -17.18
N ASN A 86 2.71 15.72 -17.79
CA ASN A 86 3.25 16.93 -17.16
C ASN A 86 4.33 16.69 -16.07
N THR A 87 4.78 17.79 -15.48
CA THR A 87 5.80 17.84 -14.42
C THR A 87 5.38 17.06 -13.16
N ALA A 88 4.09 17.01 -12.85
CA ALA A 88 3.56 16.19 -11.77
C ALA A 88 3.80 14.70 -12.03
N GLY A 89 3.49 14.21 -13.24
CA GLY A 89 3.78 12.84 -13.66
C GLY A 89 5.26 12.49 -13.64
N GLU A 90 6.11 13.44 -14.02
CA GLU A 90 7.57 13.27 -13.98
C GLU A 90 8.07 12.96 -12.57
N ARG A 91 7.52 13.63 -11.54
CA ARG A 91 7.87 13.34 -10.14
C ARG A 91 7.53 11.91 -9.75
N PHE A 92 6.36 11.40 -10.16
CA PHE A 92 5.97 10.02 -9.90
C PHE A 92 6.89 9.03 -10.61
N ARG A 93 7.14 9.22 -11.91
CA ARG A 93 8.06 8.37 -12.68
C ARG A 93 9.46 8.32 -12.07
N ASN A 94 10.01 9.48 -11.73
CA ASN A 94 11.34 9.57 -11.13
C ASN A 94 11.39 8.87 -9.78
N LYS A 95 10.35 9.01 -8.96
CA LYS A 95 10.26 8.29 -7.67
C LYS A 95 10.15 6.79 -7.87
N CYS A 96 9.30 6.31 -8.78
CA CYS A 96 9.17 4.89 -9.09
C CYS A 96 10.50 4.29 -9.59
N LYS A 97 11.14 4.94 -10.58
CA LYS A 97 12.45 4.52 -11.09
C LYS A 97 13.51 4.50 -9.99
N PHE A 98 13.53 5.50 -9.11
CA PHE A 98 14.47 5.56 -8.00
C PHE A 98 14.26 4.44 -6.98
N VAL A 99 13.03 4.11 -6.63
CA VAL A 99 12.74 3.03 -5.68
C VAL A 99 13.07 1.67 -6.28
N LEU A 100 12.67 1.43 -7.53
CA LEU A 100 12.91 0.16 -8.21
C LEU A 100 14.40 -0.08 -8.47
N SER A 101 15.16 0.94 -8.87
CA SER A 101 16.61 0.80 -9.10
C SER A 101 17.41 0.50 -7.84
N ARG A 102 16.83 0.75 -6.66
CA ARG A 102 17.42 0.43 -5.35
C ARG A 102 17.01 -0.95 -4.83
N ASN A 103 16.13 -1.65 -5.54
CA ASN A 103 15.69 -3.00 -5.18
C ASN A 103 16.10 -4.00 -6.28
N PRO A 104 17.35 -4.49 -6.28
CA PRO A 104 17.83 -5.43 -7.30
C PRO A 104 17.08 -6.76 -7.30
N ASP A 105 16.48 -7.16 -6.18
CA ASP A 105 15.74 -8.41 -6.05
C ASP A 105 14.38 -8.37 -6.77
N TYR A 106 13.89 -7.18 -7.13
CA TYR A 106 12.66 -7.04 -7.89
C TYR A 106 12.73 -7.75 -9.25
N GLU A 107 13.82 -7.59 -10.00
CA GLU A 107 14.01 -8.25 -11.30
C GLU A 107 14.11 -9.77 -11.15
N ARG A 108 14.72 -10.24 -10.06
CA ARG A 108 14.81 -11.66 -9.74
C ARG A 108 13.44 -12.25 -9.45
N ILE A 109 12.63 -11.56 -8.63
CA ILE A 109 11.24 -11.96 -8.32
C ILE A 109 10.36 -11.97 -9.58
N ARG A 110 10.52 -10.97 -10.47
CA ARG A 110 9.83 -10.95 -11.77
C ARG A 110 10.18 -12.18 -12.61
N SER A 111 11.47 -12.52 -12.67
CA SER A 111 11.95 -13.69 -13.42
C SER A 111 11.41 -15.01 -12.86
N ILE A 112 11.34 -15.14 -11.53
CA ILE A 112 10.70 -16.30 -10.88
C ILE A 112 9.21 -16.38 -11.28
N ALA A 113 8.50 -15.24 -11.27
CA ALA A 113 7.09 -15.22 -11.64
C ALA A 113 6.84 -15.59 -13.11
N GLN A 114 7.73 -15.20 -14.03
CA GLN A 114 7.69 -15.63 -15.43
C GLN A 114 7.77 -17.16 -15.54
N VAL A 115 8.75 -17.77 -14.88
CA VAL A 115 8.88 -19.24 -14.84
C VAL A 115 7.63 -19.91 -14.28
N LEU A 116 7.05 -19.34 -13.21
CA LEU A 116 5.81 -19.87 -12.61
C LEU A 116 4.57 -19.75 -13.52
N ARG A 117 4.57 -18.82 -14.49
CA ARG A 117 3.56 -18.72 -15.55
C ARG A 117 3.83 -19.65 -16.74
N GLY A 118 5.06 -20.15 -16.86
CA GLY A 118 5.54 -20.94 -18.00
C GLY A 118 6.29 -20.14 -19.06
N ASP A 119 6.64 -18.88 -18.77
CA ASP A 119 7.41 -18.00 -19.65
C ASP A 119 8.93 -18.18 -19.42
N SER A 120 9.75 -17.74 -20.39
CA SER A 120 11.20 -17.66 -20.22
C SER A 120 11.58 -16.51 -19.28
N PRO A 121 12.49 -16.72 -18.31
CA PRO A 121 12.90 -15.67 -17.39
C PRO A 121 13.78 -14.62 -18.07
N ASP A 122 13.62 -13.35 -17.69
CA ASP A 122 14.46 -12.25 -18.18
C ASP A 122 15.89 -12.26 -17.58
N SER A 123 16.06 -12.85 -16.40
CA SER A 123 17.36 -12.93 -15.70
C SER A 123 17.70 -14.35 -15.25
N SER A 124 19.00 -14.63 -15.08
CA SER A 124 19.46 -15.94 -14.62
C SER A 124 18.95 -16.23 -13.20
N LEU A 125 18.32 -17.38 -13.03
CA LEU A 125 17.84 -17.91 -11.75
C LEU A 125 18.79 -18.97 -11.18
N GLU A 126 20.08 -18.89 -11.51
CA GLU A 126 21.11 -19.76 -10.96
C GLU A 126 21.04 -19.82 -9.42
N GLY A 127 21.21 -21.03 -8.91
CA GLY A 127 21.17 -21.31 -7.48
C GLY A 127 19.80 -21.68 -6.92
N PHE A 128 18.72 -21.64 -7.71
CA PHE A 128 17.42 -22.19 -7.29
C PHE A 128 17.16 -23.58 -7.86
N SER A 129 16.73 -24.49 -6.98
CA SER A 129 16.14 -25.78 -7.35
C SER A 129 14.69 -25.60 -7.82
N PRO A 130 14.14 -26.56 -8.61
CA PRO A 130 12.73 -26.52 -9.01
C PRO A 130 11.76 -26.46 -7.83
N SER A 131 12.08 -27.13 -6.72
CA SER A 131 11.29 -27.07 -5.49
C SER A 131 11.28 -25.66 -4.88
N GLU A 132 12.44 -25.01 -4.82
CA GLU A 132 12.54 -23.63 -4.30
C GLU A 132 11.76 -22.66 -5.18
N LEU A 133 11.89 -22.75 -6.51
CA LEU A 133 11.09 -21.93 -7.43
C LEU A 133 9.59 -22.12 -7.21
N SER A 134 9.14 -23.37 -7.06
CA SER A 134 7.72 -23.66 -6.82
C SER A 134 7.20 -23.09 -5.49
N ALA A 135 8.06 -22.98 -4.48
CA ALA A 135 7.70 -22.42 -3.18
C ALA A 135 7.38 -20.91 -3.25
N PHE A 136 7.87 -20.20 -4.27
CA PHE A 136 7.53 -18.79 -4.50
C PHE A 136 6.12 -18.57 -5.05
N LYS A 137 5.35 -19.63 -5.36
CA LYS A 137 4.00 -19.51 -5.94
C LYS A 137 3.10 -18.54 -5.20
N PHE A 138 3.18 -18.51 -3.87
CA PHE A 138 2.39 -17.64 -3.00
C PHE A 138 3.28 -16.70 -2.17
N ALA A 139 4.50 -16.39 -2.65
CA ALA A 139 5.38 -15.47 -1.95
C ALA A 139 4.79 -14.05 -1.98
N PRO A 140 4.61 -13.40 -0.83
CA PRO A 140 4.14 -12.02 -0.78
C PRO A 140 5.23 -11.07 -1.28
N ILE A 141 4.83 -10.05 -2.05
CA ILE A 141 5.74 -8.98 -2.51
C ILE A 141 5.68 -7.73 -1.63
N THR A 142 4.83 -7.74 -0.61
CA THR A 142 4.66 -6.66 0.36
C THR A 142 5.07 -7.14 1.76
N SER A 143 5.49 -6.20 2.62
CA SER A 143 5.80 -6.47 4.03
C SER A 143 4.57 -6.56 4.92
N VAL A 144 3.36 -6.57 4.34
CA VAL A 144 2.11 -6.38 5.09
C VAL A 144 1.89 -7.53 6.07
N ASP A 145 2.15 -8.78 5.67
CA ASP A 145 2.02 -9.92 6.58
C ASP A 145 3.04 -9.89 7.72
N VAL A 146 4.24 -9.37 7.45
CA VAL A 146 5.26 -9.13 8.47
C VAL A 146 4.76 -8.06 9.46
N GLU A 147 4.20 -6.95 8.96
CA GLU A 147 3.67 -5.86 9.79
C GLU A 147 2.45 -6.30 10.62
N ARG A 148 1.55 -7.11 10.06
CA ARG A 148 0.43 -7.72 10.78
C ARG A 148 0.93 -8.65 11.87
N SER A 149 1.92 -9.49 11.57
CA SER A 149 2.55 -10.38 12.55
C SER A 149 3.18 -9.59 13.71
N PHE A 150 3.95 -8.56 13.41
CA PHE A 150 4.51 -7.67 14.44
C PHE A 150 3.43 -6.94 15.24
N SER A 151 2.33 -6.54 14.60
CA SER A 151 1.20 -5.90 15.27
C SER A 151 0.48 -6.84 16.24
N MET A 152 0.28 -8.11 15.85
CA MET A 152 -0.24 -9.15 16.75
C MET A 152 0.69 -9.39 17.94
N LEU A 153 2.00 -9.45 17.68
CA LEU A 153 3.02 -9.66 18.71
C LEU A 153 3.31 -8.40 19.55
N LYS A 154 2.80 -7.22 19.16
CA LYS A 154 3.02 -5.97 19.91
C LYS A 154 2.52 -6.07 21.35
N TYR A 155 1.43 -6.80 21.58
CA TYR A 155 0.85 -7.01 22.91
C TYR A 155 1.74 -7.87 23.83
N ILE A 156 2.70 -8.62 23.27
CA ILE A 156 3.70 -9.36 24.05
C ILE A 156 4.75 -8.41 24.66
N ARG A 157 4.99 -7.27 24.02
CA ARG A 157 6.07 -6.33 24.37
C ARG A 157 5.61 -5.09 25.15
N ASP A 158 4.33 -4.98 25.50
CA ASP A 158 3.86 -3.84 26.32
C ASP A 158 4.10 -4.14 27.80
N ASP A 159 4.92 -3.31 28.45
CA ASP A 159 5.24 -3.38 29.89
C ASP A 159 3.99 -3.40 30.78
N ARG A 160 2.85 -2.91 30.27
CA ARG A 160 1.66 -2.65 31.07
C ARG A 160 0.69 -3.83 31.21
N ARG A 161 0.89 -5.00 30.57
CA ARG A 161 -0.17 -6.05 30.62
C ARG A 161 0.18 -7.51 30.88
N HIS A 162 1.40 -8.04 30.76
CA HIS A 162 1.63 -9.45 31.14
C HIS A 162 3.07 -9.74 31.57
N SER A 163 3.27 -10.16 32.82
CA SER A 163 4.46 -10.92 33.21
C SER A 163 4.30 -12.34 32.66
N PHE A 164 4.51 -12.53 31.36
CA PHE A 164 4.42 -13.85 30.75
C PHE A 164 5.47 -14.77 31.36
N THR A 165 5.04 -15.94 31.86
CA THR A 165 5.93 -17.09 31.98
C THR A 165 6.23 -17.62 30.57
N PHE A 166 7.32 -18.37 30.44
CA PHE A 166 7.72 -18.96 29.15
C PHE A 166 6.60 -19.82 28.53
N GLU A 167 5.92 -20.64 29.34
CA GLU A 167 4.76 -21.43 28.94
C GLU A 167 3.62 -20.57 28.37
N ASN A 168 3.27 -19.47 29.05
CA ASN A 168 2.18 -18.60 28.60
C ASN A 168 2.54 -17.87 27.31
N LEU A 169 3.78 -17.42 27.17
CA LEU A 169 4.30 -16.83 25.93
C LEU A 169 4.23 -17.83 24.77
N LYS A 170 4.65 -19.08 25.00
CA LYS A 170 4.58 -20.15 24.01
C LYS A 170 3.14 -20.40 23.54
N MET A 171 2.19 -20.46 24.46
CA MET A 171 0.77 -20.64 24.11
C MET A 171 0.25 -19.48 23.26
N VAL A 172 0.56 -18.23 23.64
CA VAL A 172 0.16 -17.03 22.90
C VAL A 172 0.76 -17.00 21.49
N LEU A 173 2.04 -17.35 21.36
CA LEU A 173 2.72 -17.41 20.06
C LEU A 173 2.10 -18.48 19.15
N VAL A 174 1.82 -19.67 19.67
CA VAL A 174 1.16 -20.76 18.90
C VAL A 174 -0.23 -20.33 18.42
N ILE A 175 -1.01 -19.64 19.26
CA ILE A 175 -2.34 -19.15 18.87
C ILE A 175 -2.23 -18.14 17.73
N TYR A 176 -1.32 -17.16 17.81
CA TYR A 176 -1.19 -16.14 16.77
C TYR A 176 -0.52 -16.61 15.48
N CYS A 177 0.34 -17.64 15.54
CA CYS A 177 0.99 -18.20 14.35
C CYS A 177 0.13 -19.24 13.60
N ASN A 178 -0.97 -19.72 14.19
CA ASN A 178 -1.88 -20.72 13.58
C ASN A 178 -3.21 -20.11 13.07
N GLN A 179 -3.29 -18.77 12.94
CA GLN A 179 -4.45 -18.05 12.39
C GLN A 179 -4.27 -17.72 10.91
#